data_AF-A0A679FGZ6-F1
#
_entry.id   AF-A0A679FGZ6-F1
#
_cell.length_a   1.000
_cell.length_b   1.000
_cell.length_c   1.000
_cell.angle_alpha   90.00
_cell.angle_beta   90.00
_cell.angle_gamma   90.00
#
_symmetry.space_group_name_H-M   'P 1'
#
loop_
_entity.id
_entity.type
_entity.pdbx_description
1 polymer ?
#
loop_
_entity_poly.entity_id
_entity_poly.type
_entity_poly.pdbx_seq_one_letter_code
_entity_poly.pdbx_strand_id
1 'polypeptide(L)'
;MNEMAMRSFVRMSEMDESKREGQPATTDDAPAPTALVTDRRSERGSSQRALATETKETRVANLTGAMRRARLANAERSGVLADLRDAEIARLEILRDHLEPVLAQAPKDCDLFDIGVSHGDRPRLFIDHVGFVEMGRDRRTYRFLQDTRNGRVTIGESENIATVVEAITEYMAHRLIEREKALAFDFAGQGGARAFTEEAAKKKLLAAPKASLPALPRPGGIGEKLYRAILFLAQGAGAAAFFFLLWRLGVYAIPYLTR
;
A
#
# COMPACT_ATOMS: atom_id res chain seq x y z
N MET A 1 21.36 17.84 -59.14
CA MET A 1 22.32 16.79 -58.77
C MET A 1 21.64 15.90 -57.74
N ASN A 2 21.02 14.75 -57.99
CA ASN A 2 20.76 13.83 -59.12
C ASN A 2 19.33 13.29 -58.88
N GLU A 3 18.42 13.13 -59.85
CA GLU A 3 18.30 11.99 -60.79
C GLU A 3 18.44 10.61 -60.11
N MET A 4 17.69 9.54 -60.38
CA MET A 4 16.53 9.20 -61.24
C MET A 4 16.28 7.68 -61.02
N ALA A 5 15.12 7.20 -61.47
CA ALA A 5 14.78 5.82 -61.85
C ALA A 5 14.08 4.92 -60.79
N MET A 6 12.82 4.48 -60.92
CA MET A 6 12.06 3.82 -62.03
C MET A 6 12.23 2.29 -62.03
N ARG A 7 11.20 1.51 -61.66
CA ARG A 7 10.35 0.57 -62.45
C ARG A 7 9.95 -0.57 -61.47
N SER A 8 8.86 -1.35 -61.53
CA SER A 8 7.94 -1.84 -62.58
C SER A 8 6.80 -2.59 -61.83
N PHE A 9 5.51 -2.30 -62.01
CA PHE A 9 4.56 -2.93 -62.95
C PHE A 9 4.53 -4.47 -62.96
N VAL A 10 3.49 -5.10 -62.37
CA VAL A 10 2.79 -6.28 -62.93
C VAL A 10 1.31 -6.24 -62.52
N ARG A 11 0.45 -6.33 -63.54
CA ARG A 11 -1.01 -6.48 -63.53
C ARG A 11 -1.29 -7.86 -64.15
N MET A 12 -2.05 -8.73 -63.49
CA MET A 12 -2.70 -9.94 -64.04
C MET A 12 -3.99 -10.12 -63.22
N SER A 13 -5.20 -9.73 -63.69
CA SER A 13 -6.10 -10.37 -64.67
C SER A 13 -6.52 -11.81 -64.32
N GLU A 14 -7.77 -11.93 -63.86
CA GLU A 14 -8.86 -12.82 -64.30
C GLU A 14 -8.63 -14.28 -64.71
N MET A 15 -9.72 -15.05 -64.52
CA MET A 15 -10.07 -16.39 -65.02
C MET A 15 -9.66 -17.59 -64.15
N ASP A 16 -10.66 -18.17 -63.47
CA ASP A 16 -11.03 -19.57 -63.78
C ASP A 16 -12.48 -19.89 -63.37
N GLU A 17 -13.41 -19.66 -64.30
CA GLU A 17 -14.76 -20.18 -64.27
C GLU A 17 -14.98 -20.93 -65.59
N SER A 18 -14.78 -22.25 -65.60
CA SER A 18 -15.28 -23.11 -66.68
C SER A 18 -15.37 -24.58 -66.27
N LYS A 19 -16.59 -25.05 -66.01
CA LYS A 19 -17.14 -26.31 -66.57
C LYS A 19 -18.55 -26.58 -66.08
N ARG A 20 -19.52 -26.47 -67.00
CA ARG A 20 -20.44 -27.55 -67.37
C ARG A 20 -21.38 -27.07 -68.47
N GLU A 21 -21.07 -27.48 -69.70
CA GLU A 21 -21.99 -27.54 -70.83
C GLU A 21 -23.02 -28.66 -70.64
N GLY A 22 -24.19 -28.50 -71.26
CA GLY A 22 -25.03 -29.63 -71.69
C GLY A 22 -26.54 -29.37 -71.68
N GLN A 23 -27.06 -28.66 -72.68
CA GLN A 23 -28.45 -28.77 -73.16
C GLN A 23 -28.43 -29.57 -74.48
N PRO A 24 -29.49 -30.33 -74.86
CA PRO A 24 -30.56 -29.74 -75.67
C PRO A 24 -31.98 -30.27 -75.33
N ALA A 25 -32.97 -29.60 -75.90
CA ALA A 25 -34.41 -29.79 -75.77
C ALA A 25 -34.96 -31.00 -76.55
N THR A 26 -36.10 -31.54 -76.10
CA THR A 26 -37.10 -32.20 -76.96
C THR A 26 -38.51 -31.90 -76.45
N THR A 27 -39.31 -31.28 -77.31
CA THR A 27 -40.79 -31.25 -77.30
C THR A 27 -41.32 -32.62 -77.74
N ASP A 28 -42.33 -33.17 -77.06
CA ASP A 28 -43.58 -33.64 -77.68
C ASP A 28 -44.60 -34.16 -76.65
N ASP A 29 -45.85 -33.77 -76.93
CA ASP A 29 -47.15 -34.39 -76.68
C ASP A 29 -47.75 -34.65 -75.28
N ALA A 30 -49.00 -34.16 -75.18
CA ALA A 30 -49.99 -34.30 -74.11
C ALA A 30 -50.56 -35.76 -74.03
N PRO A 31 -51.40 -36.17 -73.04
CA PRO A 31 -52.56 -35.44 -72.51
C PRO A 31 -52.75 -35.47 -70.99
N ALA A 32 -53.65 -34.60 -70.52
CA ALA A 32 -54.13 -34.52 -69.15
C ALA A 32 -54.72 -35.83 -68.62
N PRO A 33 -54.59 -36.08 -67.31
CA PRO A 33 -55.67 -36.70 -66.55
C PRO A 33 -56.21 -35.72 -65.51
N THR A 34 -57.45 -35.35 -65.73
CA THR A 34 -58.52 -35.10 -64.77
C THR A 34 -58.16 -35.34 -63.29
N ALA A 35 -58.26 -34.24 -62.54
CA ALA A 35 -58.66 -34.11 -61.14
C ALA A 35 -58.67 -35.39 -60.27
N LEU A 36 -57.77 -35.42 -59.28
CA LEU A 36 -58.14 -35.78 -57.92
C LEU A 36 -57.55 -34.71 -56.99
N VAL A 37 -58.30 -33.62 -56.81
CA VAL A 37 -58.11 -32.70 -55.69
C VAL A 37 -58.52 -33.48 -54.45
N THR A 38 -57.57 -34.25 -53.92
CA THR A 38 -57.68 -34.78 -52.57
C THR A 38 -57.32 -33.66 -51.63
N ASP A 39 -58.23 -33.45 -50.69
CA ASP A 39 -58.19 -32.48 -49.62
C ASP A 39 -56.95 -32.66 -48.72
N ARG A 40 -55.77 -32.26 -49.20
CA ARG A 40 -54.54 -32.11 -48.39
C ARG A 40 -54.48 -30.76 -47.66
N ARG A 41 -55.62 -30.11 -47.43
CA ARG A 41 -55.66 -28.84 -46.68
C ARG A 41 -55.68 -29.08 -45.17
N SER A 42 -56.09 -30.26 -44.73
CA SER A 42 -56.18 -30.64 -43.31
C SER A 42 -54.83 -31.05 -42.68
N GLU A 43 -53.95 -31.73 -43.42
CA GLU A 43 -52.71 -32.28 -42.83
C GLU A 43 -51.56 -31.28 -42.67
N ARG A 44 -51.54 -30.18 -43.46
CA ARG A 44 -50.54 -29.10 -43.27
C ARG A 44 -50.83 -28.31 -42.00
N GLY A 45 -52.10 -28.13 -41.64
CA GLY A 45 -52.51 -27.41 -40.43
C GLY A 45 -52.25 -28.23 -39.15
N SER A 46 -52.42 -29.55 -39.20
CA SER A 46 -52.12 -30.45 -38.09
C SER A 46 -50.61 -30.69 -37.93
N SER A 47 -49.85 -30.81 -39.01
CA SER A 47 -48.38 -30.93 -38.96
C SER A 47 -47.72 -29.63 -38.50
N GLN A 48 -48.20 -28.47 -38.96
CA GLN A 48 -47.71 -27.17 -38.47
C GLN A 48 -48.15 -26.90 -37.03
N ARG A 49 -49.35 -27.36 -36.61
CA ARG A 49 -49.75 -27.30 -35.19
C ARG A 49 -48.97 -28.29 -34.35
N ALA A 50 -48.65 -29.49 -34.81
CA ALA A 50 -47.83 -30.45 -34.08
C ALA A 50 -46.38 -29.94 -33.93
N LEU A 51 -45.76 -29.45 -35.01
CA LEU A 51 -44.45 -28.77 -34.92
C LEU A 51 -44.52 -27.52 -34.04
N ALA A 52 -45.58 -26.71 -34.14
CA ALA A 52 -45.75 -25.51 -33.32
C ALA A 52 -46.05 -25.84 -31.84
N THR A 53 -46.76 -26.93 -31.56
CA THR A 53 -47.11 -27.38 -30.19
C THR A 53 -45.92 -28.06 -29.54
N GLU A 54 -45.12 -28.80 -30.30
CA GLU A 54 -43.83 -29.36 -29.87
C GLU A 54 -42.83 -28.22 -29.56
N THR A 55 -42.79 -27.15 -30.37
CA THR A 55 -42.01 -25.93 -30.02
C THR A 55 -42.59 -25.14 -28.84
N LYS A 56 -43.87 -25.33 -28.47
CA LYS A 56 -44.55 -24.61 -27.39
C LYS A 56 -44.54 -25.37 -26.06
N GLU A 57 -44.53 -26.70 -26.08
CA GLU A 57 -44.32 -27.56 -24.90
C GLU A 57 -42.83 -27.64 -24.52
N THR A 58 -41.93 -27.44 -25.49
CA THR A 58 -40.49 -27.16 -25.24
C THR A 58 -40.26 -25.74 -24.67
N ARG A 59 -41.33 -24.99 -24.36
CA ARG A 59 -41.31 -23.78 -23.52
C ARG A 59 -41.40 -24.12 -22.03
N VAL A 60 -41.29 -25.37 -21.62
CA VAL A 60 -40.76 -25.70 -20.29
C VAL A 60 -39.24 -25.58 -20.41
N ALA A 61 -38.64 -24.58 -19.79
CA ALA A 61 -37.21 -24.30 -19.89
C ALA A 61 -36.38 -25.58 -19.60
N ASN A 62 -35.76 -26.15 -20.64
CA ASN A 62 -34.91 -27.33 -20.49
C ASN A 62 -33.77 -26.98 -19.51
N LEU A 63 -33.78 -27.63 -18.34
CA LEU A 63 -32.83 -27.39 -17.26
C LEU A 63 -31.39 -27.61 -17.73
N THR A 64 -31.11 -28.63 -18.55
CA THR A 64 -29.77 -28.88 -19.10
C THR A 64 -29.29 -27.71 -19.97
N GLY A 65 -30.18 -27.17 -20.81
CA GLY A 65 -29.90 -25.98 -21.60
C GLY A 65 -29.71 -24.73 -20.74
N ALA A 66 -30.52 -24.56 -19.69
CA ALA A 66 -30.40 -23.46 -18.74
C ALA A 66 -29.11 -23.54 -17.91
N MET A 67 -28.72 -24.73 -17.45
CA MET A 67 -27.47 -24.99 -16.75
C MET A 67 -26.26 -24.74 -17.65
N ARG A 68 -26.31 -25.16 -18.92
CA ARG A 68 -25.23 -24.87 -19.88
C ARG A 68 -25.06 -23.36 -20.08
N ARG A 69 -26.15 -22.62 -20.28
CA ARG A 69 -26.12 -21.14 -20.35
C ARG A 69 -25.62 -20.51 -19.07
N ALA A 70 -26.07 -20.98 -17.90
CA ALA A 70 -25.63 -20.48 -16.60
C ALA A 70 -24.13 -20.70 -16.37
N ARG A 71 -23.59 -21.87 -16.76
CA ARG A 71 -22.15 -22.16 -16.67
C ARG A 71 -21.32 -21.26 -17.59
N LEU A 72 -21.77 -21.04 -18.82
CA LEU A 72 -21.10 -20.11 -19.75
C LEU A 72 -21.10 -18.68 -19.21
N ALA A 73 -22.27 -18.19 -18.78
CA ALA A 73 -22.38 -16.85 -18.18
C ALA A 73 -21.59 -16.69 -16.87
N ASN A 74 -21.36 -17.79 -16.12
CA ASN A 74 -20.49 -17.79 -14.95
C ASN A 74 -19.02 -17.75 -15.35
N ALA A 75 -18.62 -18.56 -16.35
CA ALA A 75 -17.26 -18.56 -16.87
C ALA A 75 -16.86 -17.19 -17.46
N GLU A 76 -17.75 -16.55 -18.23
CA GLU A 76 -17.56 -15.20 -18.76
C GLU A 76 -17.36 -14.17 -17.65
N ARG A 77 -18.21 -14.21 -16.61
CA ARG A 77 -18.06 -13.32 -15.43
C ARG A 77 -16.75 -13.57 -14.67
N SER A 78 -16.37 -14.82 -14.47
CA SER A 78 -15.11 -15.17 -13.82
C SER A 78 -13.90 -14.69 -14.62
N GLY A 79 -13.95 -14.78 -15.96
CA GLY A 79 -12.91 -14.26 -16.84
C GLY A 79 -12.72 -12.75 -16.69
N VAL A 80 -13.81 -11.98 -16.78
CA VAL A 80 -13.74 -10.51 -16.61
C VAL A 80 -13.23 -10.11 -15.22
N LEU A 81 -13.61 -10.85 -14.17
CA LEU A 81 -13.10 -10.60 -12.82
C LEU A 81 -11.61 -10.91 -12.68
N ALA A 82 -11.10 -11.93 -13.40
CA ALA A 82 -9.68 -12.24 -13.43
C ALA A 82 -8.89 -11.10 -14.09
N ASP A 83 -9.34 -10.62 -15.26
CA ASP A 83 -8.70 -9.50 -15.97
C ASP A 83 -8.64 -8.23 -15.09
N LEU A 84 -9.73 -7.95 -14.35
CA LEU A 84 -9.78 -6.83 -13.42
C LEU A 84 -8.82 -7.00 -12.25
N ARG A 85 -8.65 -8.21 -11.73
CA ARG A 85 -7.70 -8.52 -10.66
C ARG A 85 -6.27 -8.39 -11.14
N ASP A 86 -5.96 -8.86 -12.34
CA ASP A 86 -4.62 -8.75 -12.93
C ASP A 86 -4.24 -7.28 -13.13
N ALA A 87 -5.20 -6.44 -13.54
CA ALA A 87 -5.00 -5.00 -13.63
C ALA A 87 -4.77 -4.35 -12.25
N GLU A 88 -5.50 -4.78 -11.20
CA GLU A 88 -5.27 -4.31 -9.82
C GLU A 88 -3.88 -4.72 -9.31
N ILE A 89 -3.48 -5.97 -9.54
CA ILE A 89 -2.15 -6.49 -9.18
C ILE A 89 -1.07 -5.68 -9.88
N ALA A 90 -1.14 -5.52 -11.20
CA ALA A 90 -0.15 -4.77 -11.97
C ALA A 90 -0.01 -3.33 -11.46
N ARG A 91 -1.11 -2.70 -11.04
CA ARG A 91 -1.09 -1.35 -10.49
C ARG A 91 -0.43 -1.28 -9.10
N LEU A 92 -0.65 -2.28 -8.25
CA LEU A 92 0.02 -2.39 -6.95
C LEU A 92 1.52 -2.72 -7.09
N GLU A 93 1.88 -3.53 -8.08
CA GLU A 93 3.28 -3.82 -8.44
C GLU A 93 4.01 -2.55 -8.88
N ILE A 94 3.39 -1.72 -9.72
CA ILE A 94 3.94 -0.40 -10.10
C ILE A 94 4.15 0.47 -8.85
N LEU A 95 3.18 0.52 -7.93
CA LEU A 95 3.34 1.27 -6.67
C LEU A 95 4.51 0.72 -5.82
N ARG A 96 4.69 -0.60 -5.75
CA ARG A 96 5.83 -1.22 -5.07
C ARG A 96 7.15 -0.78 -5.69
N ASP A 97 7.26 -0.79 -7.02
CA ASP A 97 8.50 -0.39 -7.70
C ASP A 97 8.83 1.08 -7.41
N HIS A 98 7.81 1.95 -7.33
CA HIS A 98 7.99 3.35 -6.91
C HIS A 98 8.43 3.52 -5.44
N LEU A 99 8.21 2.52 -4.58
CA LEU A 99 8.68 2.51 -3.19
C LEU A 99 10.13 2.03 -3.04
N GLU A 100 10.72 1.38 -4.06
CA GLU A 100 12.09 0.88 -4.03
C GLU A 100 13.12 1.95 -3.59
N PRO A 101 13.07 3.21 -4.07
CA PRO A 101 14.00 4.24 -3.63
C PRO A 101 13.84 4.64 -2.16
N VAL A 102 12.63 4.53 -1.60
CA VAL A 102 12.35 4.80 -0.17
C VAL A 102 12.88 3.65 0.67
N LEU A 103 12.65 2.41 0.23
CA LEU A 103 13.16 1.21 0.90
C LEU A 103 14.68 1.18 0.97
N ALA A 104 15.38 1.64 -0.08
CA ALA A 104 16.83 1.72 -0.10
C ALA A 104 17.41 2.64 1.00
N GLN A 105 16.59 3.57 1.53
CA GLN A 105 16.98 4.48 2.62
C GLN A 105 16.70 3.91 4.01
N ALA A 106 15.92 2.82 4.12
CA ALA A 106 15.56 2.23 5.39
C ALA A 106 16.76 1.49 6.04
N PRO A 107 16.87 1.46 7.38
CA PRO A 107 17.90 0.69 8.08
C PRO A 107 17.80 -0.81 7.77
N LYS A 108 18.93 -1.43 7.38
CA LYS A 108 18.98 -2.85 6.96
C LYS A 108 18.77 -3.85 8.10
N ASP A 109 18.90 -3.40 9.34
CA ASP A 109 18.72 -4.17 10.57
C ASP A 109 17.29 -4.10 11.13
N CYS A 110 16.36 -3.47 10.40
CA CYS A 110 14.99 -3.29 10.83
C CYS A 110 14.01 -4.19 10.05
N ASP A 111 13.62 -5.32 10.67
CA ASP A 111 12.62 -6.26 10.14
C ASP A 111 11.16 -5.79 10.33
N LEU A 112 10.92 -4.48 10.43
CA LEU A 112 9.58 -3.94 10.70
C LEU A 112 8.68 -3.95 9.46
N PHE A 113 9.30 -3.83 8.28
CA PHE A 113 8.60 -3.67 7.01
C PHE A 113 8.64 -4.97 6.22
N ASP A 114 7.47 -5.38 5.73
CA ASP A 114 7.28 -6.55 4.87
C ASP A 114 6.55 -6.08 3.61
N ILE A 115 7.34 -5.67 2.61
CA ILE A 115 6.80 -5.09 1.38
C ILE A 115 6.57 -6.19 0.36
N GLY A 116 5.29 -6.47 0.08
CA GLY A 116 4.90 -7.52 -0.85
C GLY A 116 3.46 -7.40 -1.31
N VAL A 117 3.21 -7.76 -2.57
CA VAL A 117 1.86 -7.83 -3.12
C VAL A 117 1.28 -9.23 -2.86
N SER A 118 0.09 -9.27 -2.26
CA SER A 118 -0.69 -10.48 -2.10
C SER A 118 -1.69 -10.62 -3.25
N HIS A 119 -1.67 -11.76 -3.93
CA HIS A 119 -2.54 -12.06 -5.09
C HIS A 119 -3.89 -12.70 -4.70
N GLY A 120 -4.42 -12.37 -3.52
CA GLY A 120 -5.71 -12.88 -3.05
C GLY A 120 -6.91 -12.35 -3.84
N ASP A 121 -8.12 -12.70 -3.39
CA ASP A 121 -9.37 -12.22 -4.00
C ASP A 121 -9.50 -10.69 -4.07
N ARG A 122 -8.85 -10.02 -3.10
CA ARG A 122 -8.60 -8.58 -3.10
C ARG A 122 -7.10 -8.39 -3.02
N PRO A 123 -6.44 -8.02 -4.12
CA PRO A 123 -5.02 -7.72 -4.13
C PRO A 123 -4.68 -6.63 -3.13
N ARG A 124 -3.59 -6.82 -2.39
CA ARG A 124 -3.11 -5.86 -1.38
C ARG A 124 -1.59 -5.77 -1.43
N LEU A 125 -1.06 -4.57 -1.35
CA LEU A 125 0.36 -4.33 -1.12
C LEU A 125 0.56 -4.13 0.39
N PHE A 126 1.17 -5.09 1.06
CA PHE A 126 1.57 -4.94 2.44
C PHE A 126 2.81 -4.04 2.53
N ILE A 127 2.84 -3.19 3.56
CA ILE A 127 3.99 -2.35 3.92
C ILE A 127 4.62 -2.91 5.21
N ASP A 128 3.78 -3.33 6.15
CA ASP A 128 4.14 -4.08 7.33
C ASP A 128 2.97 -5.01 7.74
N HIS A 129 3.07 -5.62 8.91
CA HIS A 129 2.06 -6.53 9.47
C HIS A 129 0.63 -5.94 9.66
N VAL A 130 0.46 -4.62 9.70
CA VAL A 130 -0.84 -3.96 9.89
C VAL A 130 -1.18 -2.89 8.85
N GLY A 131 -0.18 -2.33 8.17
CA GLY A 131 -0.31 -1.31 7.14
C GLY A 131 -0.26 -1.92 5.75
N PHE A 132 -1.29 -1.65 4.94
CA PHE A 132 -1.37 -2.13 3.56
C PHE A 132 -2.14 -1.17 2.67
N VAL A 133 -1.87 -1.24 1.37
CA VAL A 133 -2.56 -0.50 0.32
C VAL A 133 -3.47 -1.46 -0.45
N GLU A 134 -4.72 -1.06 -0.66
CA GLU A 134 -5.64 -1.76 -1.55
C GLU A 134 -6.20 -0.80 -2.62
N MET A 135 -6.67 -1.37 -3.73
CA MET A 135 -7.38 -0.58 -4.73
C MET A 135 -8.79 -0.23 -4.25
N GLY A 136 -9.21 1.01 -4.49
CA GLY A 136 -10.56 1.49 -4.26
C GLY A 136 -11.59 0.75 -5.12
N ARG A 137 -12.87 0.97 -4.83
CA ARG A 137 -13.97 0.34 -5.60
C ARG A 137 -13.96 0.73 -7.08
N ASP A 138 -13.43 1.91 -7.36
CA ASP A 138 -13.22 2.51 -8.67
C ASP A 138 -11.98 1.94 -9.42
N ARG A 139 -11.13 1.14 -8.75
CA ARG A 139 -9.88 0.56 -9.27
C ARG A 139 -8.86 1.59 -9.77
N ARG A 140 -8.95 2.83 -9.30
CA ARG A 140 -8.06 3.93 -9.69
C ARG A 140 -7.42 4.58 -8.48
N THR A 141 -8.23 4.80 -7.46
CA THR A 141 -7.80 5.31 -6.17
C THR A 141 -7.06 4.23 -5.40
N TYR A 142 -5.85 4.53 -4.94
CA TYR A 142 -5.16 3.74 -3.93
C TYR A 142 -5.67 4.13 -2.55
N ARG A 143 -5.91 3.15 -1.69
CA ARG A 143 -6.36 3.37 -0.32
C ARG A 143 -5.34 2.77 0.63
N PHE A 144 -4.63 3.63 1.35
CA PHE A 144 -3.66 3.22 2.36
C PHE A 144 -4.34 3.09 3.71
N LEU A 145 -4.31 1.88 4.27
CA LEU A 145 -5.09 1.46 5.42
C LEU A 145 -4.18 0.86 6.47
N GLN A 146 -4.57 1.02 7.72
CA GLN A 146 -3.93 0.41 8.86
C GLN A 146 -4.97 -0.33 9.70
N ASP A 147 -4.73 -1.60 9.96
CA ASP A 147 -5.54 -2.37 10.90
C ASP A 147 -5.09 -2.05 12.34
N THR A 148 -6.04 -1.61 13.16
CA THR A 148 -5.83 -1.31 14.57
C THR A 148 -6.77 -2.18 15.42
N ARG A 149 -6.57 -2.20 16.75
CA ARG A 149 -7.49 -2.93 17.64
C ARG A 149 -8.94 -2.42 17.53
N ASN A 150 -9.12 -1.13 17.21
CA ASN A 150 -10.43 -0.50 17.14
C ASN A 150 -11.04 -0.60 15.73
N GLY A 151 -10.45 -1.41 14.85
CA GLY A 151 -10.84 -1.56 13.46
C GLY A 151 -9.84 -0.91 12.50
N ARG A 152 -10.28 -0.72 11.26
CA ARG A 152 -9.43 -0.23 10.18
C ARG A 152 -9.47 1.29 10.10
N VAL A 153 -8.29 1.91 10.05
CA VAL A 153 -8.12 3.35 9.86
C VAL A 153 -7.59 3.60 8.45
N THR A 154 -8.17 4.56 7.74
CA THR A 154 -7.62 5.06 6.48
C THR A 154 -6.59 6.12 6.79
N ILE A 155 -5.34 5.89 6.39
CA ILE A 155 -4.25 6.87 6.51
C ILE A 155 -4.33 7.90 5.38
N GLY A 156 -4.57 7.43 4.15
CA GLY A 156 -4.71 8.30 2.99
C GLY A 156 -5.33 7.60 1.79
N GLU A 157 -5.99 8.38 0.92
CA GLU A 157 -6.56 7.89 -0.34
C GLU A 157 -6.20 8.87 -1.45
N SER A 158 -5.68 8.36 -2.57
CA SER A 158 -5.34 9.18 -3.74
C SER A 158 -5.24 8.34 -5.01
N GLU A 159 -5.52 8.93 -6.15
CA GLU A 159 -5.26 8.33 -7.47
C GLU A 159 -3.80 8.51 -7.92
N ASN A 160 -3.09 9.50 -7.36
CA ASN A 160 -1.72 9.84 -7.71
C ASN A 160 -0.73 8.98 -6.89
N ILE A 161 0.09 8.21 -7.59
CA ILE A 161 1.13 7.35 -7.01
C ILE A 161 2.08 8.13 -6.12
N ALA A 162 2.53 9.32 -6.53
CA ALA A 162 3.49 10.12 -5.77
C ALA A 162 2.95 10.51 -4.38
N THR A 163 1.68 10.90 -4.31
CA THR A 163 1.00 11.24 -3.04
C THR A 163 0.89 10.03 -2.12
N VAL A 164 0.64 8.84 -2.68
CA VAL A 164 0.54 7.59 -1.91
C VAL A 164 1.92 7.17 -1.39
N VAL A 165 2.96 7.29 -2.22
CA VAL A 165 4.35 7.02 -1.83
C VAL A 165 4.79 7.95 -0.69
N GLU A 166 4.45 9.24 -0.78
CA GLU A 166 4.72 10.21 0.29
C GLU A 166 4.02 9.82 1.61
N ALA A 167 2.73 9.48 1.55
CA ALA A 167 1.98 9.04 2.74
C ALA A 167 2.56 7.75 3.36
N ILE A 168 3.01 6.80 2.54
CA ILE A 168 3.68 5.58 3.00
C ILE A 168 5.03 5.92 3.62
N THR A 169 5.78 6.85 3.03
CA THR A 169 7.09 7.28 3.55
C THR A 169 6.94 7.93 4.92
N GLU A 170 5.98 8.83 5.08
CA GLU A 170 5.68 9.46 6.38
C GLU A 170 5.25 8.42 7.43
N TYR A 171 4.43 7.46 7.02
CA TYR A 171 4.05 6.33 7.88
C TYR A 171 5.28 5.51 8.33
N MET A 172 6.16 5.14 7.40
CA MET A 172 7.39 4.40 7.71
C MET A 172 8.28 5.17 8.67
N ALA A 173 8.43 6.48 8.47
CA ALA A 173 9.19 7.35 9.36
C ALA A 173 8.61 7.34 10.79
N HIS A 174 7.29 7.50 10.92
CA HIS A 174 6.62 7.40 12.23
C HIS A 174 6.84 6.04 12.89
N ARG A 175 6.75 4.94 12.14
CA ARG A 175 6.98 3.59 12.65
C ARG A 175 8.40 3.35 13.14
N LEU A 176 9.40 3.86 12.43
CA LEU A 176 10.79 3.78 12.87
C LEU A 176 11.03 4.56 14.17
N ILE A 177 10.46 5.75 14.29
CA ILE A 177 10.57 6.57 15.50
C ILE A 177 9.82 5.92 16.68
N GLU A 178 8.64 5.36 16.45
CA GLU A 178 7.89 4.61 17.47
C GLU A 178 8.71 3.42 18.00
N ARG A 179 9.36 2.66 17.11
CA ARG A 179 10.26 1.57 17.49
C ARG A 179 11.42 2.07 18.33
N GLU A 180 12.10 3.14 17.91
CA GLU A 180 13.21 3.71 18.67
C GLU A 180 12.78 4.14 20.07
N LYS A 181 11.62 4.79 20.18
CA LYS A 181 11.03 5.18 21.48
C LYS A 181 10.71 3.96 22.34
N ALA A 182 10.17 2.88 21.77
CA ALA A 182 9.88 1.65 22.50
C ALA A 182 11.17 1.00 23.02
N LEU A 183 12.21 0.90 22.19
CA LEU A 183 13.52 0.37 22.59
C LEU A 183 14.20 1.23 23.67
N ALA A 184 14.10 2.55 23.56
CA ALA A 184 14.61 3.48 24.57
C ALA A 184 13.81 3.37 25.88
N PHE A 185 12.50 3.19 25.79
CA PHE A 185 11.65 2.95 26.96
C PHE A 185 11.98 1.62 27.63
N ASP A 186 12.21 0.54 26.89
CA ASP A 186 12.63 -0.74 27.49
C ASP A 186 13.99 -0.61 28.19
N PHE A 187 14.95 0.10 27.59
CA PHE A 187 16.26 0.38 28.20
C PHE A 187 16.15 1.17 29.53
N ALA A 188 15.30 2.21 29.57
CA ALA A 188 15.10 3.04 30.76
C ALA A 188 14.14 2.42 31.78
N GLY A 189 13.13 1.68 31.31
CA GLY A 189 11.96 1.22 32.07
C GLY A 189 12.10 -0.19 32.66
N GLN A 190 12.78 -1.12 31.97
CA GLN A 190 12.99 -2.49 32.46
C GLN A 190 14.32 -2.67 33.21
N GLY A 191 15.00 -1.56 33.54
CA GLY A 191 16.17 -1.61 34.41
C GLY A 191 17.50 -1.78 33.68
N GLY A 192 17.60 -1.48 32.38
CA GLY A 192 18.91 -1.33 31.71
C GLY A 192 19.76 -0.27 32.40
N ALA A 193 19.18 0.91 32.66
CA ALA A 193 19.81 1.95 33.47
C ALA A 193 20.13 1.48 34.91
N ARG A 194 19.25 0.66 35.52
CA ARG A 194 19.48 0.10 36.87
C ARG A 194 20.62 -0.91 36.88
N ALA A 195 20.71 -1.78 35.89
CA ALA A 195 21.78 -2.77 35.74
C ALA A 195 23.15 -2.08 35.62
N PHE A 196 23.27 -1.01 34.83
CA PHE A 196 24.51 -0.21 34.79
C PHE A 196 24.84 0.44 36.14
N THR A 197 23.84 0.97 36.86
CA THR A 197 24.07 1.55 38.19
C THR A 197 24.42 0.51 39.25
N GLU A 198 23.82 -0.68 39.20
CA GLU A 198 24.08 -1.79 40.11
C GLU A 198 25.44 -2.43 39.82
N GLU A 199 25.82 -2.58 38.55
CA GLU A 199 27.13 -3.08 38.15
C GLU A 199 28.24 -2.09 38.46
N ALA A 200 28.00 -0.79 38.27
CA ALA A 200 28.91 0.28 38.71
C ALA A 200 29.02 0.32 40.25
N ALA A 201 27.92 0.16 40.98
CA ALA A 201 27.91 0.07 42.44
C ALA A 201 28.64 -1.18 42.94
N LYS A 202 28.43 -2.34 42.30
CA LYS A 202 29.10 -3.60 42.61
C LYS A 202 30.59 -3.52 42.30
N LYS A 203 30.99 -2.90 41.19
CA LYS A 203 32.40 -2.63 40.84
C LYS A 203 33.03 -1.65 41.82
N LYS A 204 32.30 -0.64 42.31
CA LYS A 204 32.75 0.27 43.37
C LYS A 204 32.87 -0.44 44.73
N LEU A 205 32.01 -1.40 45.02
CA LEU A 205 32.05 -2.24 46.23
C LEU A 205 33.20 -3.26 46.17
N LEU A 206 33.50 -3.80 44.98
CA LEU A 206 34.61 -4.73 44.72
C LEU A 206 35.96 -4.01 44.62
N ALA A 207 35.97 -2.76 44.13
CA ALA A 207 37.14 -1.89 44.07
C ALA A 207 37.37 -1.10 45.37
N ALA A 208 36.40 -1.12 46.30
CA ALA A 208 36.64 -0.65 47.65
C ALA A 208 37.63 -1.62 48.31
N PRO A 209 38.81 -1.16 48.76
CA PRO A 209 39.78 -2.05 49.38
C PRO A 209 39.13 -2.68 50.61
N LYS A 210 39.14 -4.01 50.66
CA LYS A 210 38.75 -4.82 51.83
C LYS A 210 39.85 -4.69 52.89
N ALA A 211 40.05 -3.47 53.37
CA ALA A 211 40.92 -3.16 54.47
C ALA A 211 40.02 -2.64 55.60
N SER A 212 39.85 -3.46 56.63
CA SER A 212 39.59 -2.95 57.97
C SER A 212 40.78 -2.08 58.37
N LEU A 213 40.82 -0.84 57.89
CA LEU A 213 41.66 0.20 58.46
C LEU A 213 41.00 0.64 59.76
N PRO A 214 41.75 0.74 60.87
CA PRO A 214 41.22 1.30 62.10
C PRO A 214 40.72 2.70 61.78
N ALA A 215 39.54 3.04 62.28
CA ALA A 215 38.93 4.35 62.08
C ALA A 215 39.96 5.44 62.42
N LEU A 216 40.47 6.15 61.42
CA LEU A 216 41.16 7.41 61.69
C LEU A 216 40.16 8.31 62.44
N PRO A 217 40.60 9.00 63.50
CA PRO A 217 39.74 9.92 64.23
C PRO A 217 39.21 10.95 63.23
N ARG A 218 37.90 10.98 63.05
CA ARG A 218 37.23 12.05 62.32
C ARG A 218 37.63 13.36 62.99
N PRO A 219 38.27 14.32 62.32
CA PRO A 219 38.51 15.63 62.92
C PRO A 219 37.19 16.40 62.96
N GLY A 220 36.32 16.05 63.92
CA GLY A 220 35.07 16.74 64.23
C GLY A 220 35.30 18.03 65.01
N GLY A 221 36.32 18.80 64.61
CA GLY A 221 36.72 20.03 65.29
C GLY A 221 35.91 21.22 64.84
N ILE A 222 35.67 22.14 65.77
CA ILE A 222 35.06 23.47 65.56
C ILE A 222 35.72 24.23 64.39
N GLY A 223 36.97 23.89 64.04
CA GLY A 223 37.69 24.41 62.88
C GLY A 223 37.06 24.12 61.51
N GLU A 224 36.36 22.99 61.29
CA GLU A 224 35.70 22.73 59.99
C GLU A 224 34.47 23.64 59.82
N LYS A 225 33.73 23.89 60.91
CA LYS A 225 32.61 24.83 60.93
C LYS A 225 33.09 26.26 60.73
N LEU A 226 34.23 26.62 61.34
CA LEU A 226 34.85 27.94 61.18
C LEU A 226 35.40 28.14 59.75
N TYR A 227 36.03 27.12 59.17
CA TYR A 227 36.51 27.16 57.78
C TYR A 227 35.34 27.29 56.77
N ARG A 228 34.24 26.57 57.01
CA ARG A 228 33.01 26.73 56.22
C ARG A 228 32.36 28.11 56.41
N ALA A 229 32.37 28.67 57.62
CA ALA A 229 31.86 30.01 57.88
C ALA A 229 32.73 31.11 57.24
N ILE A 230 34.06 30.94 57.25
CA ILE A 230 35.01 31.84 56.58
C ILE A 230 34.83 31.78 55.07
N LEU A 231 34.65 30.59 54.48
CA LEU A 231 34.34 30.45 53.05
C LEU A 231 32.99 31.10 52.69
N PHE A 232 31.99 31.00 53.56
CA PHE A 232 30.69 31.64 53.37
C PHE A 232 30.78 33.18 53.43
N LEU A 233 31.60 33.73 54.34
CA LEU A 233 31.89 35.16 54.42
C LEU A 233 32.70 35.67 53.23
N ALA A 234 33.69 34.89 52.76
CA ALA A 234 34.46 35.22 51.56
C ALA A 234 33.58 35.24 50.30
N GLN A 235 32.55 34.40 50.24
CA GLN A 235 31.58 34.38 49.13
C GLN A 235 30.55 35.51 49.23
N GLY A 236 30.20 35.97 50.44
CA GLY A 236 29.32 37.12 50.67
C GLY A 236 29.97 38.49 50.44
N ALA A 237 31.29 38.61 50.61
CA ALA A 237 32.03 39.86 50.44
C ALA A 237 31.95 40.43 49.01
N GLY A 238 31.76 39.57 48.00
CA GLY A 238 31.55 40.00 46.62
C GLY A 238 30.25 40.79 46.41
N ALA A 239 29.20 40.47 47.17
CA ALA A 239 27.90 41.15 47.05
C ALA A 239 27.95 42.58 47.63
N ALA A 240 28.59 42.76 48.78
CA ALA A 240 28.73 44.09 49.39
C ALA A 240 29.56 45.05 48.53
N ALA A 241 30.64 44.55 47.90
CA ALA A 241 31.44 45.34 46.96
C ALA A 241 30.67 45.68 45.68
N PHE A 242 29.86 44.74 45.16
CA PHE A 242 29.02 44.95 43.98
C PHE A 242 27.95 46.02 44.23
N PHE A 243 27.21 45.95 45.33
CA PHE A 243 26.19 46.96 45.67
C PHE A 243 26.80 48.33 46.01
N PHE A 244 27.98 48.38 46.63
CA PHE A 244 28.70 49.64 46.86
C PHE A 244 29.15 50.30 45.54
N LEU A 245 29.60 49.50 44.57
CA LEU A 245 30.01 49.99 43.25
C LEU A 245 28.79 50.45 42.42
N LEU A 246 27.65 49.77 42.55
CA LEU A 246 26.39 50.13 41.91
C LEU A 246 25.78 51.42 42.52
N TRP A 247 25.86 51.58 43.84
CA TRP A 247 25.48 52.83 44.52
C TRP A 247 26.39 53.99 44.11
N ARG A 248 27.71 53.76 44.03
CA ARG A 248 28.66 54.77 43.57
C ARG A 248 28.38 55.18 42.11
N LEU A 249 28.03 54.23 41.22
CA LEU A 249 27.64 54.56 39.85
C LEU A 249 26.34 55.38 39.78
N GLY A 250 25.36 55.06 40.62
CA GLY A 250 24.10 55.80 40.71
C GLY A 250 24.29 57.25 41.17
N VAL A 251 25.14 57.49 42.17
CA VAL A 251 25.40 58.84 42.71
C VAL A 251 26.10 59.75 41.69
N TYR A 252 26.97 59.21 40.83
CA TYR A 252 27.65 59.98 39.77
C TYR A 252 26.82 60.17 38.49
N ALA A 253 25.72 59.43 38.30
CA ALA A 253 24.82 59.56 37.14
C ALA A 253 23.68 60.59 37.34
N ILE A 254 23.37 60.95 38.59
CA ILE A 254 22.30 61.91 38.94
C ILE A 254 22.52 63.35 38.43
N PRO A 255 23.74 63.92 38.33
CA PRO A 255 23.90 65.30 37.87
C PRO A 255 23.82 65.49 36.33
N TYR A 256 23.62 64.43 35.54
CA TYR A 256 23.53 64.52 34.07
C TYR A 256 22.11 64.37 33.51
N LEU A 257 21.09 64.18 34.37
CA LEU A 257 19.70 63.96 33.93
C LEU A 257 18.78 65.19 34.12
N THR A 258 19.32 66.33 34.56
CA THR A 258 18.58 67.59 34.78
C THR A 258 19.26 68.76 34.06
N ARG A 259 19.39 68.65 32.74
CA ARG A 259 19.47 69.79 31.82
C ARG A 259 18.61 69.54 30.60
#